data_AF-A0A3D2UP08-F1
#
_entry.id   AF-A0A3D2UP08-F1
#
_cell.length_a   1.000
_cell.length_b   1.000
_cell.length_c   1.000
_cell.angle_alpha   90.00
_cell.angle_beta   90.00
_cell.angle_gamma   90.00
#
_symmetry.space_group_name_H-M   'P 1'
#
loop_
_entity.id
_entity.type
_entity.pdbx_description
1 polymer ?
#
loop_
_entity_poly.entity_id
_entity_poly.type
_entity_poly.pdbx_seq_one_letter_code
_entity_poly.pdbx_strand_id
1 'polypeptide(L)' 'LAWCLKNPFVSTVITGASRVEQVHENMKAAEVAPKLTQEIMDKIDAIFDVKKDEDDD' A
#
# COMPACT_ATOMS: atom_id res chain seq x y z
N LEU A 1 0.76 -3.46 3.10
CA LEU A 1 0.43 -4.33 1.94
C LEU A 1 -0.48 -3.63 0.93
N ALA A 2 -1.68 -3.20 1.32
CA ALA A 2 -2.59 -2.49 0.40
C ALA A 2 -1.98 -1.20 -0.18
N TRP A 3 -1.26 -0.42 0.65
CA TRP A 3 -0.50 0.75 0.21
C TRP A 3 0.56 0.39 -0.85
N CYS A 4 1.33 -0.69 -0.64
CA CYS A 4 2.29 -1.18 -1.61
C CYS A 4 1.63 -1.61 -2.93
N LEU A 5 0.45 -2.25 -2.87
CA LEU A 5 -0.34 -2.65 -4.04
C LEU A 5 -0.94 -1.46 -4.80
N LYS A 6 -1.11 -0.30 -4.15
CA LYS A 6 -1.67 0.91 -4.76
C LYS A 6 -0.65 1.67 -5.60
N ASN A 7 0.64 1.43 -5.39
CA ASN A 7 1.72 2.07 -6.12
C ASN A 7 1.78 1.54 -7.57
N PRO A 8 1.64 2.40 -8.60
CA PRO A 8 1.65 1.97 -10.00
C PRO A 8 2.99 1.36 -10.45
N PHE A 9 4.09 1.67 -9.77
CA PHE A 9 5.43 1.14 -10.05
C PHE A 9 5.69 -0.23 -9.38
N VAL A 10 4.71 -0.77 -8.64
CA VAL A 10 4.79 -2.08 -7.99
C VAL A 10 3.87 -3.06 -8.70
N SER A 11 4.45 -4.00 -9.44
CA SER A 11 3.66 -5.04 -10.13
C SER A 11 3.25 -6.20 -9.21
N THR A 12 4.00 -6.47 -8.14
CA THR A 12 3.74 -7.60 -7.23
C THR A 12 4.27 -7.31 -5.83
N VAL A 13 3.53 -7.74 -4.81
CA VAL A 13 3.94 -7.69 -3.40
C VAL A 13 4.11 -9.11 -2.88
N ILE A 14 5.35 -9.51 -2.60
CA ILE A 14 5.67 -10.81 -2.00
C ILE A 14 5.39 -10.71 -0.50
N THR A 15 4.51 -11.58 0.02
CA THR A 15 4.13 -11.57 1.44
C THR A 15 4.84 -12.67 2.21
N GLY A 16 5.28 -12.36 3.43
CA GLY A 16 5.80 -13.33 4.39
C GLY A 16 4.77 -13.61 5.49
N ALA A 17 4.69 -14.86 5.93
CA ALA A 17 3.83 -15.28 7.03
C ALA A 17 4.50 -16.42 7.82
N SER A 18 4.44 -16.35 9.14
CA SER A 18 4.92 -17.39 10.07
C SER A 18 3.79 -18.28 10.60
N ARG A 19 2.53 -17.89 10.37
CA ARG A 19 1.32 -18.65 10.72
C ARG A 19 0.24 -18.47 9.64
N VAL A 20 -0.68 -19.41 9.55
CA VAL A 20 -1.68 -19.48 8.47
C VAL A 20 -2.62 -18.26 8.49
N GLU A 21 -2.99 -17.77 9.67
CA GLU A 21 -3.90 -16.63 9.83
C GLU A 21 -3.34 -15.36 9.19
N GLN A 22 -2.01 -15.18 9.21
CA GLN A 22 -1.35 -14.04 8.57
C GLN A 22 -1.47 -14.10 7.06
N VAL A 23 -1.47 -15.29 6.45
CA VAL A 23 -1.71 -15.41 5.00
C VAL A 23 -3.10 -14.87 4.67
N HIS A 24 -4.12 -15.32 5.42
CA HIS A 24 -5.49 -14.85 5.22
C HIS A 24 -5.64 -13.35 5.47
N GLU A 25 -4.99 -12.82 6.51
CA GLU A 25 -4.98 -11.38 6.79
C GLU A 25 -4.28 -10.58 5.67
N ASN A 26 -3.12 -11.05 5.19
CA ASN A 26 -2.37 -10.42 4.12
C ASN A 26 -3.18 -10.34 2.82
N MET A 27 -3.96 -11.39 2.49
CA MET A 27 -4.77 -11.42 1.26
C MET A 27 -5.90 -10.39 1.26
N LYS A 28 -6.42 -9.99 2.43
CA LYS A 28 -7.42 -8.91 2.54
C LYS A 28 -6.89 -7.56 2.03
N ALA A 29 -5.57 -7.39 1.89
CA ALA A 29 -4.99 -6.19 1.32
C ALA A 29 -5.52 -5.86 -0.08
N ALA A 30 -5.85 -6.87 -0.89
CA ALA A 30 -6.43 -6.66 -2.22
C ALA A 30 -7.80 -5.98 -2.17
N GLU A 31 -8.62 -6.30 -1.16
CA GLU A 31 -9.94 -5.68 -0.94
C GLU A 31 -9.84 -4.26 -0.37
N VAL A 32 -8.74 -3.97 0.32
CA VAL A 32 -8.47 -2.66 0.94
C VAL A 32 -7.84 -1.69 -0.06
N ALA A 33 -6.99 -2.15 -0.98
CA ALA A 33 -6.32 -1.33 -1.98
C ALA A 33 -7.26 -0.35 -2.75
N PRO A 34 -8.45 -0.75 -3.25
CA PRO A 34 -9.35 0.19 -3.93
C PRO A 34 -9.99 1.22 -2.99
N LYS A 35 -9.98 0.99 -1.67
CA LYS A 35 -10.50 1.91 -0.66
C LYS A 35 -9.50 2.99 -0.25
N LEU A 36 -8.22 2.84 -0.63
CA LEU A 36 -7.20 3.86 -0.44
C LEU A 36 -7.41 4.99 -1.46
N THR A 37 -8.24 5.96 -1.06
CA THR A 37 -8.49 7.17 -1.83
C THR A 37 -7.29 8.12 -1.78
N GLN A 38 -7.26 9.12 -2.66
CA GLN A 38 -6.21 10.14 -2.66
C GLN A 38 -6.08 10.82 -1.30
N GLU A 39 -7.20 11.18 -0.67
CA GLU A 39 -7.20 11.80 0.68
C GLU A 39 -6.52 10.92 1.74
N ILE A 40 -6.73 9.60 1.69
CA ILE A 40 -6.09 8.66 2.62
C ILE A 40 -4.60 8.55 2.32
N MET A 41 -4.22 8.53 1.05
CA MET A 41 -2.82 8.51 0.63
C MET A 41 -2.09 9.78 1.07
N ASP A 42 -2.70 10.95 0.91
CA ASP A 42 -2.11 12.23 1.34
C ASP A 42 -1.93 12.28 2.86
N LYS A 43 -2.86 11.70 3.64
CA LYS A 43 -2.70 11.55 5.10
C LYS A 43 -1.55 10.61 5.47
N ILE A 44 -1.33 9.55 4.69
CA ILE A 44 -0.19 8.64 4.88
C ILE A 44 1.11 9.39 4.57
N ASP A 45 1.19 10.09 3.44
CA ASP A 45 2.38 10.84 3.01
C ASP A 45 2.77 11.92 4.05
N ALA A 46 1.79 12.60 4.63
CA ALA A 46 2.00 13.59 5.70
C ALA A 46 2.58 12.99 6.99
N ILE A 47 2.33 11.71 7.29
CA ILE A 47 2.91 11.03 8.46
C ILE A 47 4.38 10.69 8.22
N PHE A 48 4.73 10.36 6.98
CA PHE A 48 6.07 9.90 6.61
C PHE A 48 7.00 11.01 6.08
N ASP A 49 6.53 12.26 6.02
CA ASP A 49 7.25 13.43 5.49
C ASP A 49 7.87 13.17 4.10
N VAL A 50 7.12 12.48 3.24
CA VAL A 50 7.57 12.19 1.87
C VAL A 50 7.45 13.46 1.06
N LYS A 51 8.58 14.07 0.70
CA LYS A 51 8.60 15.14 -0.30
C LYS A 51 8.28 14.52 -1.65
N LYS A 52 7.19 14.96 -2.29
CA LYS A 52 6.96 14.71 -3.71
C LYS A 52 7.96 15.59 -4.46
N ASP A 53 9.03 14.98 -4.97
CA ASP A 53 9.91 15.66 -5.91
C ASP A 53 9.11 15.88 -7.22
N GLU A 54 9.22 17.08 -7.79
CA GLU A 54 8.39 17.57 -8.91
C GLU A 54 8.56 16.79 -10.24
N ASP A 55 9.43 15.77 -10.27
CA ASP A 55 9.86 15.05 -11.48
C ASP A 55 9.20 13.65 -11.67
N ASP A 56 8.25 13.25 -10.81
CA ASP A 56 7.64 11.90 -10.81
C ASP A 56 6.34 11.75 -11.65
N ASP A 57 6.03 12.72 -12.54
CA ASP A 57 4.92 12.65 -13.53
C ASP A 57 5.39 12.24 -14.95
#